data_AF-A0A2K8XA88-F1
#
_entry.id   AF-A0A2K8XA88-F1
#
_cell.length_a   1.000
_cell.length_b   1.000
_cell.length_c   1.000
_cell.angle_alpha   90.00
_cell.angle_beta   90.00
_cell.angle_gamma   90.00
#
_symmetry.space_group_name_H-M   'P 1'
#
loop_
_entity.id
_entity.type
_entity.pdbx_description
1 polymer ?
#
loop_
_entity_poly.entity_id
_entity_poly.type
_entity_poly.pdbx_seq_one_letter_code
_entity_poly.pdbx_strand_id
1 'polypeptide(L)'
;MNRSKTNLMIKKIILGMVIIVVIAAAAGGYAIYSFFPEDDYVAQFALENPDKSAFLLIRNDTVIGQQNLHKQMPLASTLKLIIAVEFAEQVGQGLLNPEEKIAKKELLQFYVPNSDAGAHNNWSDSDDILKYGDSIPLISIAKGMMQYSSNANSEWLMERLGLKNINNQLTKLDFKDHSPIYPFVSSLFITKEYFKDKTEEELIQAIKNLSEEQYINYALDIHQKMLKDPDYSNQQLDLNETMQRIWSDRLPTGSVGDYVALMKKLNSKTYYDEKTQTVLHEIIETSMRYNSTKEFYKHIGIKSGSTLFIITKALYAEDHKGNKTEMAYFFNDLDAQERKKMTMFMKDFDRAVLRNPIMVQQIQKLYSTDE
;
A
#
# COMPACT_ATOMS: atom_id res chain seq x y z
N MET A 1 27.62 -62.66 -30.45
CA MET A 1 26.59 -61.64 -30.75
C MET A 1 25.99 -60.92 -29.52
N ASN A 2 26.20 -61.38 -28.28
CA ASN A 2 25.57 -60.79 -27.07
C ASN A 2 26.26 -59.58 -26.42
N ARG A 3 27.59 -59.41 -26.56
CA ARG A 3 28.31 -58.28 -25.93
C ARG A 3 27.97 -56.90 -26.54
N SER A 4 27.75 -56.84 -27.85
CA SER A 4 27.41 -55.60 -28.56
C SER A 4 26.04 -55.04 -28.15
N LYS A 5 25.01 -55.91 -28.07
CA LYS A 5 23.67 -55.51 -27.62
C LYS A 5 23.69 -55.06 -26.15
N THR A 6 24.46 -55.73 -25.30
CA THR A 6 24.60 -55.37 -23.87
C THR A 6 25.26 -54.00 -23.71
N ASN A 7 26.33 -53.71 -24.45
CA ASN A 7 26.99 -52.40 -24.41
C ASN A 7 26.10 -51.27 -24.95
N LEU A 8 25.27 -51.54 -25.97
CA LEU A 8 24.31 -50.57 -26.49
C LEU A 8 23.19 -50.29 -25.47
N MET A 9 22.74 -51.31 -24.74
CA MET A 9 21.73 -51.18 -23.69
C MET A 9 22.26 -50.36 -22.50
N ILE A 10 23.50 -50.64 -22.06
CA ILE A 10 24.17 -49.88 -21.00
C ILE A 10 24.34 -48.41 -21.40
N LYS A 11 24.77 -48.12 -22.64
CA LYS A 11 24.88 -46.74 -23.15
C LYS A 11 23.53 -45.99 -23.14
N LYS A 12 22.43 -46.65 -23.51
CA LYS A 12 21.08 -46.06 -23.46
C LYS A 12 20.63 -45.78 -22.03
N ILE A 13 20.93 -46.69 -21.09
CA ILE A 13 20.63 -46.51 -19.66
C ILE A 13 21.41 -45.32 -19.09
N ILE A 14 22.71 -45.24 -19.38
CA ILE A 14 23.56 -44.11 -18.96
C ILE A 14 23.05 -42.80 -19.55
N LEU A 15 22.72 -42.77 -20.84
CA LEU A 15 22.18 -41.57 -21.49
C LEU A 15 20.84 -41.13 -20.87
N GLY A 16 19.95 -42.08 -20.56
CA GLY A 16 18.70 -41.79 -19.86
C GLY A 16 18.92 -41.20 -18.47
N MET A 17 19.87 -41.72 -17.69
CA MET A 17 20.22 -41.17 -16.37
C MET A 17 20.81 -39.76 -16.46
N VAL A 18 21.67 -39.49 -17.45
CA VAL A 18 22.22 -38.15 -17.68
C VAL A 18 21.11 -37.14 -18.00
N ILE A 19 20.16 -37.51 -18.87
CA ILE A 19 19.02 -36.64 -19.21
C ILE A 19 18.17 -36.34 -17.96
N ILE A 20 17.89 -37.33 -17.12
CA ILE A 20 17.13 -37.14 -15.88
C ILE A 20 17.86 -36.19 -14.92
N VAL A 21 19.18 -36.33 -14.76
CA VAL A 21 19.98 -35.43 -13.91
C VAL A 21 19.97 -34.01 -14.46
N VAL A 22 20.09 -33.83 -15.78
CA VAL A 22 20.02 -32.49 -16.40
C VAL A 22 18.64 -31.86 -16.20
N ILE A 23 17.55 -32.63 -16.37
CA ILE A 23 16.18 -32.14 -16.13
C ILE A 23 15.99 -31.80 -14.65
N ALA A 24 16.47 -32.64 -13.72
CA ALA A 24 16.37 -32.37 -12.29
C ALA A 24 17.21 -31.15 -11.87
N ALA A 25 18.40 -30.97 -12.45
CA ALA A 25 19.24 -29.80 -12.22
C ALA A 25 18.62 -28.53 -12.82
N ALA A 26 18.02 -28.61 -14.01
CA ALA A 26 17.30 -27.51 -14.63
C ALA A 26 16.04 -27.15 -13.85
N ALA A 27 15.26 -28.13 -13.39
CA ALA A 27 14.08 -27.93 -12.55
C ALA A 27 14.46 -27.39 -11.17
N GLY A 28 15.54 -27.90 -10.57
CA GLY A 28 16.08 -27.41 -9.30
C GLY A 28 16.64 -25.99 -9.42
N GLY A 29 17.36 -25.68 -10.51
CA GLY A 29 17.84 -24.34 -10.82
C GLY A 29 16.71 -23.37 -11.09
N TYR A 30 15.69 -23.78 -11.85
CA TYR A 30 14.47 -23.00 -12.06
C TYR A 30 13.70 -22.77 -10.76
N ALA A 31 13.61 -23.78 -9.89
CA ALA A 31 13.01 -23.64 -8.57
C ALA A 31 13.83 -22.67 -7.71
N ILE A 32 15.15 -22.79 -7.65
CA ILE A 32 16.00 -21.86 -6.89
C ILE A 32 15.83 -20.43 -7.40
N TYR A 33 15.92 -20.20 -8.71
CA TYR A 33 15.72 -18.89 -9.32
C TYR A 33 14.31 -18.33 -9.08
N SER A 34 13.28 -19.19 -9.14
CA SER A 34 11.88 -18.77 -8.97
C SER A 34 11.48 -18.55 -7.51
N PHE A 35 12.16 -19.20 -6.56
CA PHE A 35 11.84 -19.16 -5.13
C PHE A 35 12.85 -18.38 -4.26
N PHE A 36 14.05 -18.07 -4.78
CA PHE A 36 15.09 -17.26 -4.12
C PHE A 36 15.65 -16.18 -5.06
N PRO A 37 14.82 -15.25 -5.57
CA PRO A 37 15.33 -14.06 -6.23
C PRO A 37 16.21 -13.24 -5.27
N GLU A 38 17.12 -12.46 -5.84
CA GLU A 38 17.99 -11.58 -5.08
C GLU A 38 17.16 -10.56 -4.27
N ASP A 39 17.70 -10.09 -3.15
CA ASP A 39 17.03 -9.17 -2.23
C ASP A 39 16.60 -7.84 -2.91
N ASP A 40 17.03 -7.58 -4.16
CA ASP A 40 16.75 -6.41 -4.99
C ASP A 40 15.54 -6.58 -5.94
N TYR A 41 14.82 -7.70 -5.88
CA TYR A 41 13.69 -8.03 -6.78
C TYR A 41 12.69 -6.88 -6.98
N VAL A 42 12.37 -6.11 -5.92
CA VAL A 42 11.43 -4.98 -6.01
C VAL A 42 11.97 -3.88 -6.93
N ALA A 43 13.23 -3.51 -6.76
CA ALA A 43 13.89 -2.49 -7.56
C ALA A 43 14.12 -2.97 -9.00
N GLN A 44 14.47 -4.25 -9.18
CA GLN A 44 14.60 -4.87 -10.50
C GLN A 44 13.27 -4.95 -11.24
N PHE A 45 12.21 -5.43 -10.57
CA PHE A 45 10.88 -5.50 -11.16
C PHE A 45 10.39 -4.13 -11.60
N ALA A 46 10.63 -3.10 -10.79
CA ALA A 46 10.32 -1.73 -11.18
C ALA A 46 11.03 -1.37 -12.49
N LEU A 47 12.36 -1.49 -12.53
CA LEU A 47 13.18 -1.15 -13.70
C LEU A 47 12.72 -1.87 -14.98
N GLU A 48 12.46 -3.17 -14.88
CA GLU A 48 12.09 -4.04 -16.01
C GLU A 48 10.63 -3.86 -16.48
N ASN A 49 9.76 -3.28 -15.66
CA ASN A 49 8.33 -3.14 -15.95
C ASN A 49 7.83 -1.69 -15.81
N PRO A 50 8.39 -0.70 -16.54
CA PRO A 50 8.06 0.72 -16.39
C PRO A 50 6.56 1.02 -16.63
N ASP A 51 5.87 0.22 -17.42
CA ASP A 51 4.43 0.39 -17.64
C ASP A 51 3.59 0.03 -16.41
N LYS A 52 4.11 -0.82 -15.53
CA LYS A 52 3.45 -1.28 -14.31
C LYS A 52 4.02 -0.66 -13.03
N SER A 53 5.14 0.06 -13.10
CA SER A 53 5.90 0.50 -11.93
C SER A 53 6.18 2.00 -11.87
N ALA A 54 6.38 2.49 -10.65
CA ALA A 54 7.08 3.73 -10.34
C ALA A 54 7.91 3.50 -9.08
N PHE A 55 9.11 4.09 -9.02
CA PHE A 55 10.07 3.84 -7.95
C PHE A 55 10.89 5.11 -7.67
N LEU A 56 11.12 5.41 -6.39
CA LEU A 56 12.11 6.39 -5.98
C LEU A 56 12.69 5.99 -4.62
N LEU A 57 14.01 5.90 -4.54
CA LEU A 57 14.78 5.69 -3.32
C LEU A 57 15.82 6.79 -3.16
N ILE A 58 15.76 7.46 -2.01
CA ILE A 58 16.74 8.45 -1.55
C ILE A 58 17.41 7.93 -0.28
N ARG A 59 18.74 8.05 -0.22
CA ARG A 59 19.55 7.78 0.98
C ARG A 59 20.48 8.96 1.21
N ASN A 60 20.42 9.57 2.40
CA ASN A 60 21.27 10.71 2.78
C ASN A 60 21.30 11.80 1.71
N ASP A 61 20.10 12.25 1.29
CA ASP A 61 19.90 13.26 0.23
C ASP A 61 20.43 12.89 -1.17
N THR A 62 20.90 11.66 -1.37
CA THR A 62 21.35 11.14 -2.66
C THR A 62 20.27 10.25 -3.27
N VAL A 63 19.92 10.50 -4.53
CA VAL A 63 19.05 9.59 -5.29
C VAL A 63 19.83 8.31 -5.59
N ILE A 64 19.29 7.18 -5.14
CA ILE A 64 19.89 5.86 -5.32
C ILE A 64 19.29 5.15 -6.55
N GLY A 65 17.98 5.27 -6.75
CA GLY A 65 17.30 4.73 -7.91
C GLY A 65 15.97 5.44 -8.11
N GLN A 66 15.58 5.64 -9.37
CA GLN A 66 14.37 6.35 -9.73
C GLN A 66 13.80 5.85 -11.06
N GLN A 67 12.47 5.82 -11.16
CA GLN A 67 11.74 5.55 -12.39
C GLN A 67 10.32 6.10 -12.27
N ASN A 68 9.81 6.72 -13.35
CA ASN A 68 8.41 7.17 -13.45
C ASN A 68 7.94 8.06 -12.29
N LEU A 69 8.77 9.06 -11.92
CA LEU A 69 8.55 9.91 -10.74
C LEU A 69 7.18 10.59 -10.68
N HIS A 70 6.65 10.98 -11.84
CA HIS A 70 5.40 11.74 -12.01
C HIS A 70 4.23 10.86 -12.48
N LYS A 71 4.44 9.55 -12.64
CA LYS A 71 3.40 8.65 -13.11
C LYS A 71 2.37 8.45 -12.01
N GLN A 72 1.14 8.91 -12.26
CA GLN A 72 0.03 8.68 -11.36
C GLN A 72 -0.39 7.21 -11.37
N MET A 73 -0.41 6.60 -10.20
CA MET A 73 -0.87 5.22 -9.99
C MET A 73 -1.89 5.15 -8.87
N PRO A 74 -2.87 4.24 -8.93
CA PRO A 74 -3.82 4.03 -7.85
C PRO A 74 -3.11 3.71 -6.53
N LEU A 75 -3.45 4.44 -5.48
CA LEU A 75 -2.69 4.43 -4.23
C LEU A 75 -3.12 3.33 -3.26
N ALA A 76 -4.34 2.82 -3.41
CA ALA A 76 -5.00 2.04 -2.38
C ALA A 76 -4.84 2.72 -1.00
N SER A 77 -4.40 1.98 0.00
CA SER A 77 -4.30 2.48 1.37
C SER A 77 -3.11 3.43 1.64
N THR A 78 -2.24 3.70 0.67
CA THR A 78 -1.14 4.65 0.84
C THR A 78 -1.65 6.10 0.95
N LEU A 79 -2.83 6.40 0.38
CA LEU A 79 -3.50 7.70 0.51
C LEU A 79 -3.81 8.09 1.97
N LYS A 80 -3.92 7.11 2.87
CA LYS A 80 -4.21 7.32 4.30
C LYS A 80 -3.14 8.17 4.99
N LEU A 81 -1.95 8.31 4.40
CA LEU A 81 -0.93 9.27 4.84
C LEU A 81 -1.45 10.71 4.80
N ILE A 82 -2.22 11.10 3.78
CA ILE A 82 -2.77 12.46 3.67
C ILE A 82 -3.85 12.70 4.74
N ILE A 83 -4.67 11.68 5.03
CA ILE A 83 -5.65 11.71 6.12
C ILE A 83 -4.93 11.84 7.48
N ALA A 84 -3.83 11.11 7.68
CA ALA A 84 -3.03 11.19 8.90
C ALA A 84 -2.38 12.56 9.09
N VAL A 85 -1.92 13.20 8.00
CA VAL A 85 -1.41 14.57 8.04
C VAL A 85 -2.50 15.55 8.47
N GLU A 86 -3.68 15.51 7.84
CA GLU A 86 -4.79 16.40 8.21
C GLU A 86 -5.20 16.19 9.68
N PHE A 87 -5.32 14.93 10.11
CA PHE A 87 -5.60 14.59 11.50
C PHE A 87 -4.60 15.24 12.47
N ALA A 88 -3.30 15.09 12.18
CA ALA A 88 -2.26 15.62 13.04
C ALA A 88 -2.24 17.15 13.07
N GLU A 89 -2.47 17.83 11.94
CA GLU A 89 -2.57 19.29 11.90
C GLU A 89 -3.76 19.79 12.73
N GLN A 90 -4.94 19.19 12.59
CA GLN A 90 -6.10 19.59 13.39
C GLN A 90 -5.89 19.38 14.90
N VAL A 91 -5.24 18.28 15.30
CA VAL A 91 -4.89 18.06 16.71
C VAL A 91 -3.82 19.07 17.17
N GLY A 92 -2.77 19.31 16.38
CA GLY A 92 -1.71 20.27 16.71
C GLY A 92 -2.22 21.71 16.88
N GLN A 93 -3.21 22.09 16.07
CA GLN A 93 -3.92 23.37 16.14
C GLN A 93 -4.96 23.43 17.26
N GLY A 94 -5.24 22.33 17.95
CA GLY A 94 -6.23 22.24 19.02
C GLY A 94 -7.69 22.25 18.54
N LEU A 95 -7.92 21.98 17.24
CA LEU A 95 -9.26 21.84 16.67
C LEU A 95 -9.90 20.48 17.02
N LEU A 96 -9.08 19.46 17.25
CA LEU A 96 -9.50 18.14 17.70
C LEU A 96 -8.83 17.76 19.02
N ASN A 97 -9.60 17.11 19.89
CA ASN A 97 -9.06 16.47 21.08
C ASN A 97 -8.75 15.00 20.77
N PRO A 98 -7.48 14.56 20.77
CA PRO A 98 -7.12 13.18 20.45
C PRO A 98 -7.67 12.16 21.46
N GLU A 99 -8.01 12.60 22.68
CA GLU A 99 -8.59 11.78 23.74
C GLU A 99 -10.13 11.78 23.74
N GLU A 100 -10.76 12.47 22.78
CA GLU A 100 -12.22 12.41 22.57
C GLU A 100 -12.66 10.95 22.43
N LYS A 101 -13.69 10.56 23.20
CA LYS A 101 -14.22 9.20 23.21
C LYS A 101 -15.32 9.06 22.17
N ILE A 102 -15.07 8.25 21.16
CA ILE A 102 -15.98 7.98 20.05
C ILE A 102 -16.63 6.62 20.25
N ALA A 103 -17.94 6.52 20.03
CA ALA A 103 -18.62 5.23 20.16
C ALA A 103 -18.21 4.29 19.03
N LYS A 104 -17.85 3.04 19.35
CA LYS A 104 -17.45 2.02 18.36
C LYS A 104 -18.46 1.87 17.22
N LYS A 105 -19.75 1.94 17.55
CA LYS A 105 -20.86 1.83 16.59
C LYS A 105 -20.84 2.88 15.49
N GLU A 106 -20.28 4.06 15.73
CA GLU A 106 -20.18 5.11 14.71
C GLU A 106 -19.23 4.71 13.58
N LEU A 107 -18.23 3.87 13.88
CA LEU A 107 -17.29 3.37 12.88
C LEU A 107 -17.92 2.30 11.98
N LEU A 108 -18.86 1.53 12.53
CA LEU A 108 -19.51 0.42 11.83
C LEU A 108 -20.37 0.89 10.65
N GLN A 109 -20.81 2.15 10.64
CA GLN A 109 -21.52 2.72 9.49
C GLN A 109 -20.70 2.67 8.20
N PHE A 110 -19.36 2.63 8.29
CA PHE A 110 -18.44 2.51 7.16
C PHE A 110 -17.75 1.15 7.10
N TYR A 111 -18.16 0.18 7.91
CA TYR A 111 -17.62 -1.17 7.87
C TYR A 111 -18.28 -1.98 6.77
N VAL A 112 -17.48 -2.39 5.78
CA VAL A 112 -17.92 -3.29 4.69
C VAL A 112 -17.14 -4.60 4.82
N PRO A 113 -17.81 -5.73 5.13
CA PRO A 113 -17.15 -7.03 5.26
C PRO A 113 -16.31 -7.40 4.04
N ASN A 114 -15.12 -7.97 4.27
CA ASN A 114 -14.17 -8.42 3.25
C ASN A 114 -13.60 -7.33 2.31
N SER A 115 -13.90 -6.05 2.52
CA SER A 115 -13.38 -4.95 1.69
C SER A 115 -11.93 -4.55 2.00
N ASP A 116 -11.41 -4.94 3.15
CA ASP A 116 -10.09 -4.53 3.65
C ASP A 116 -9.22 -5.69 4.14
N ALA A 117 -9.50 -6.90 3.65
CA ALA A 117 -8.81 -8.15 4.04
C ALA A 117 -8.81 -8.41 5.56
N GLY A 118 -9.83 -7.93 6.27
CA GLY A 118 -9.98 -8.11 7.72
C GLY A 118 -9.22 -7.08 8.56
N ALA A 119 -8.68 -6.03 7.94
CA ALA A 119 -7.93 -4.97 8.62
C ALA A 119 -8.73 -4.33 9.76
N HIS A 120 -10.00 -3.97 9.54
CA HIS A 120 -10.82 -3.40 10.61
C HIS A 120 -11.04 -4.36 11.78
N ASN A 121 -11.34 -5.64 11.51
CA ASN A 121 -11.55 -6.63 12.57
C ASN A 121 -10.27 -6.89 13.37
N ASN A 122 -9.13 -7.03 12.68
CA ASN A 122 -7.83 -7.18 13.35
C ASN A 122 -7.50 -6.00 14.27
N TRP A 123 -7.96 -4.80 13.93
CA TRP A 123 -7.84 -3.63 14.78
C TRP A 123 -8.83 -3.66 15.95
N SER A 124 -10.13 -3.84 15.67
CA SER A 124 -11.20 -3.81 16.68
C SER A 124 -11.02 -4.87 17.77
N ASP A 125 -10.46 -6.02 17.39
CA ASP A 125 -10.28 -7.19 18.23
C ASP A 125 -8.90 -7.25 18.90
N SER A 126 -8.05 -6.25 18.66
CA SER A 126 -6.75 -6.17 19.31
C SER A 126 -6.86 -5.82 20.80
N ASP A 127 -5.97 -6.37 21.64
CA ASP A 127 -5.93 -6.09 23.08
C ASP A 127 -5.85 -4.58 23.38
N ASP A 128 -5.15 -3.83 22.52
CA ASP A 128 -5.01 -2.38 22.62
C ASP A 128 -6.35 -1.63 22.47
N ILE A 129 -7.32 -2.24 21.78
CA ILE A 129 -8.64 -1.65 21.52
C ILE A 129 -9.72 -2.24 22.42
N LEU A 130 -9.64 -3.52 22.76
CA LEU A 130 -10.60 -4.19 23.65
C LEU A 130 -10.66 -3.52 25.03
N LYS A 131 -9.53 -3.01 25.55
CA LYS A 131 -9.46 -2.30 26.84
C LYS A 131 -10.33 -1.06 26.94
N TYR A 132 -10.79 -0.50 25.82
CA TYR A 132 -11.59 0.72 25.80
C TYR A 132 -13.11 0.47 25.84
N GLY A 133 -13.57 -0.79 25.87
CA GLY A 133 -15.01 -1.10 25.86
C GLY A 133 -15.69 -0.54 24.61
N ASP A 134 -16.82 0.15 24.76
CA ASP A 134 -17.62 0.65 23.64
C ASP A 134 -17.23 2.06 23.15
N SER A 135 -16.26 2.71 23.79
CA SER A 135 -15.86 4.08 23.45
C SER A 135 -14.33 4.20 23.31
N ILE A 136 -13.85 4.46 22.10
CA ILE A 136 -12.43 4.47 21.75
C ILE A 136 -11.92 5.92 21.67
N PRO A 137 -10.73 6.24 22.20
CA PRO A 137 -10.07 7.52 21.93
C PRO A 137 -9.88 7.77 20.44
N LEU A 138 -10.17 8.98 19.97
CA LEU A 138 -10.02 9.39 18.58
C LEU A 138 -8.62 9.07 18.00
N ILE A 139 -7.56 9.27 18.77
CA ILE A 139 -6.17 8.92 18.36
C ILE A 139 -6.00 7.42 18.05
N SER A 140 -6.74 6.55 18.75
CA SER A 140 -6.67 5.10 18.53
C SER A 140 -7.37 4.69 17.22
N ILE A 141 -8.32 5.48 16.74
CA ILE A 141 -8.99 5.30 15.44
C ILE A 141 -8.01 5.64 14.31
N ALA A 142 -7.29 6.76 14.43
CA ALA A 142 -6.21 7.15 13.53
C ALA A 142 -5.07 6.12 13.50
N LYS A 143 -4.67 5.58 14.66
CA LYS A 143 -3.72 4.46 14.73
C LYS A 143 -4.26 3.20 14.04
N GLY A 144 -5.55 2.89 14.18
CA GLY A 144 -6.19 1.78 13.48
C GLY A 144 -6.13 1.92 11.96
N MET A 145 -6.37 3.14 11.45
CA MET A 145 -6.19 3.47 10.04
C MET A 145 -4.74 3.25 9.58
N MET A 146 -3.75 3.70 10.36
CA MET A 146 -2.35 3.64 9.93
C MET A 146 -1.72 2.26 10.10
N GLN A 147 -1.89 1.63 11.27
CA GLN A 147 -1.26 0.36 11.62
C GLN A 147 -1.93 -0.84 10.96
N TYR A 148 -3.27 -0.88 11.00
CA TYR A 148 -4.04 -2.02 10.49
C TYR A 148 -4.56 -1.77 9.09
N SER A 149 -4.55 -0.52 8.61
CA SER A 149 -5.13 -0.13 7.32
C SER A 149 -6.66 -0.16 7.30
N SER A 150 -7.32 -0.07 8.46
CA SER A 150 -8.78 -0.17 8.58
C SER A 150 -9.51 0.82 7.66
N ASN A 151 -10.35 0.29 6.77
CA ASN A 151 -11.12 1.10 5.82
C ASN A 151 -12.21 1.91 6.52
N ALA A 152 -12.97 1.28 7.43
CA ALA A 152 -14.04 1.95 8.17
C ALA A 152 -13.52 3.15 8.98
N ASN A 153 -12.39 3.00 9.67
CA ASN A 153 -11.76 4.10 10.41
C ASN A 153 -11.35 5.24 9.49
N SER A 154 -10.93 4.92 8.27
CA SER A 154 -10.44 5.93 7.32
C SER A 154 -11.56 6.77 6.77
N GLU A 155 -12.65 6.13 6.35
CA GLU A 155 -13.81 6.87 5.83
C GLU A 155 -14.54 7.62 6.95
N TRP A 156 -14.59 7.07 8.16
CA TRP A 156 -15.05 7.83 9.32
C TRP A 156 -14.19 9.07 9.59
N LEU A 157 -12.86 8.94 9.51
CA LEU A 157 -11.95 10.08 9.65
C LEU A 157 -12.12 11.09 8.50
N MET A 158 -12.44 10.65 7.29
CA MET A 158 -12.74 11.57 6.18
C MET A 158 -13.92 12.48 6.49
N GLU A 159 -14.99 11.93 7.05
CA GLU A 159 -16.14 12.71 7.51
C GLU A 159 -15.74 13.64 8.67
N ARG A 160 -15.09 13.09 9.71
CA ARG A 160 -14.74 13.84 10.92
C ARG A 160 -13.80 15.03 10.65
N LEU A 161 -12.82 14.85 9.76
CA LEU A 161 -11.82 15.86 9.40
C LEU A 161 -12.33 16.85 8.35
N GLY A 162 -13.35 16.45 7.59
CA GLY A 162 -13.85 17.17 6.43
C GLY A 162 -13.00 16.90 5.18
N LEU A 163 -13.61 16.26 4.18
CA LEU A 163 -12.95 15.88 2.93
C LEU A 163 -12.28 17.05 2.19
N LYS A 164 -12.87 18.25 2.29
CA LYS A 164 -12.27 19.48 1.74
C LYS A 164 -10.91 19.79 2.39
N ASN A 165 -10.79 19.64 3.71
CA ASN A 165 -9.55 19.91 4.41
C ASN A 165 -8.49 18.87 4.03
N ILE A 166 -8.86 17.59 3.96
CA ILE A 166 -7.98 16.52 3.47
C ILE A 166 -7.45 16.81 2.07
N ASN A 167 -8.31 17.23 1.13
CA ASN A 167 -7.86 17.59 -0.22
C ASN A 167 -7.00 18.86 -0.25
N ASN A 168 -7.26 19.84 0.63
CA ASN A 168 -6.40 21.02 0.74
C ASN A 168 -4.97 20.65 1.16
N GLN A 169 -4.76 19.51 1.83
CA GLN A 169 -3.40 19.04 2.14
C GLN A 169 -2.59 18.77 0.88
N LEU A 170 -3.21 18.33 -0.22
CA LEU A 170 -2.50 18.14 -1.49
C LEU A 170 -1.86 19.46 -1.95
N THR A 171 -2.59 20.58 -1.85
CA THR A 171 -2.06 21.91 -2.15
C THR A 171 -1.00 22.35 -1.13
N LYS A 172 -1.23 22.18 0.18
CA LYS A 172 -0.25 22.57 1.22
C LYS A 172 1.06 21.79 1.12
N LEU A 173 1.00 20.53 0.70
CA LEU A 173 2.16 19.64 0.52
C LEU A 173 2.87 19.83 -0.82
N ASP A 174 2.31 20.67 -1.69
CA ASP A 174 2.77 20.92 -3.05
C ASP A 174 2.69 19.67 -3.96
N PHE A 175 1.73 18.78 -3.72
CA PHE A 175 1.51 17.59 -4.56
C PHE A 175 1.05 18.01 -5.95
N LYS A 176 1.75 17.57 -6.98
CA LYS A 176 1.49 17.93 -8.39
C LYS A 176 0.74 16.85 -9.15
N ASP A 177 0.96 15.61 -8.77
CA ASP A 177 0.55 14.43 -9.51
C ASP A 177 -0.32 13.53 -8.61
N HIS A 178 -1.46 14.07 -8.18
CA HIS A 178 -2.41 13.37 -7.32
C HIS A 178 -3.86 13.69 -7.73
N SER A 179 -4.72 12.67 -7.84
CA SER A 179 -6.15 12.89 -8.08
C SER A 179 -6.90 13.25 -6.79
N PRO A 180 -8.10 13.83 -6.83
CA PRO A 180 -8.83 14.17 -5.61
C PRO A 180 -9.08 12.94 -4.72
N ILE A 181 -8.93 13.11 -3.41
CA ILE A 181 -9.31 12.09 -2.42
C ILE A 181 -10.83 12.16 -2.23
N TYR A 182 -11.46 10.99 -2.24
CA TYR A 182 -12.90 10.83 -2.03
C TYR A 182 -13.20 9.60 -1.17
N PRO A 183 -14.44 9.42 -0.68
CA PRO A 183 -14.83 8.28 0.17
C PRO A 183 -14.75 6.95 -0.59
N PHE A 184 -13.63 6.25 -0.45
CA PHE A 184 -13.31 5.06 -1.26
C PHE A 184 -13.99 3.77 -0.79
N VAL A 185 -14.55 3.73 0.43
CA VAL A 185 -15.42 2.64 0.88
C VAL A 185 -16.80 2.83 0.28
N SER A 186 -17.33 4.06 0.28
CA SER A 186 -18.58 4.37 -0.42
C SER A 186 -18.53 4.02 -1.91
N SER A 187 -17.37 4.20 -2.57
CA SER A 187 -17.25 3.88 -3.99
C SER A 187 -17.42 2.39 -4.32
N LEU A 188 -17.30 1.48 -3.34
CA LEU A 188 -17.59 0.05 -3.51
C LEU A 188 -19.06 -0.20 -3.89
N PHE A 189 -19.98 0.70 -3.52
CA PHE A 189 -21.41 0.55 -3.78
C PHE A 189 -21.87 1.17 -5.10
N ILE A 190 -20.99 1.85 -5.85
CA ILE A 190 -21.38 2.56 -7.09
C ILE A 190 -22.02 1.62 -8.11
N THR A 191 -21.45 0.44 -8.31
CA THR A 191 -21.96 -0.56 -9.26
C THR A 191 -23.38 -0.99 -8.87
N LYS A 192 -23.59 -1.26 -7.59
CA LYS A 192 -24.88 -1.67 -7.02
C LYS A 192 -25.92 -0.54 -7.02
N GLU A 193 -25.51 0.70 -6.77
CA GLU A 193 -26.45 1.81 -6.60
C GLU A 193 -26.93 2.36 -7.96
N TYR A 194 -26.01 2.57 -8.91
CA TYR A 194 -26.29 3.31 -10.16
C TYR A 194 -26.35 2.44 -11.41
N PHE A 195 -25.90 1.18 -11.34
CA PHE A 195 -25.80 0.30 -12.49
C PHE A 195 -26.52 -1.04 -12.27
N LYS A 196 -27.64 -0.97 -11.54
CA LYS A 196 -28.55 -2.10 -11.30
C LYS A 196 -28.94 -2.77 -12.63
N ASP A 197 -29.09 -4.09 -12.59
CA ASP A 197 -29.60 -4.91 -13.69
C ASP A 197 -28.76 -4.90 -14.98
N LYS A 198 -27.52 -4.40 -14.94
CA LYS A 198 -26.57 -4.51 -16.05
C LYS A 198 -25.88 -5.87 -16.04
N THR A 199 -25.65 -6.41 -17.24
CA THR A 199 -24.67 -7.49 -17.42
C THR A 199 -23.26 -7.00 -17.08
N GLU A 200 -22.32 -7.92 -16.84
CA GLU A 200 -20.94 -7.57 -16.50
C GLU A 200 -20.27 -6.71 -17.61
N GLU A 201 -20.46 -7.06 -18.88
CA GLU A 201 -19.92 -6.31 -20.02
C GLU A 201 -20.47 -4.88 -20.09
N GLU A 202 -21.79 -4.73 -19.93
CA GLU A 202 -22.44 -3.42 -19.92
C GLU A 202 -22.00 -2.57 -18.71
N LEU A 203 -21.79 -3.20 -17.56
CA LEU A 203 -21.32 -2.56 -16.35
C LEU A 203 -19.90 -2.02 -16.52
N ILE A 204 -18.98 -2.84 -17.06
CA ILE A 204 -17.60 -2.44 -17.36
C ILE A 204 -17.61 -1.23 -18.31
N GLN A 205 -18.40 -1.28 -19.39
CA GLN A 205 -18.47 -0.19 -20.35
C GLN A 205 -19.06 1.08 -19.73
N ALA A 206 -20.11 0.95 -18.93
CA ALA A 206 -20.76 2.07 -18.27
C ALA A 206 -19.81 2.79 -17.29
N ILE A 207 -19.04 2.03 -16.51
CA ILE A 207 -18.08 2.61 -15.55
C ILE A 207 -16.87 3.21 -16.24
N LYS A 208 -16.37 2.59 -17.31
CA LYS A 208 -15.31 3.18 -18.16
C LYS A 208 -15.72 4.51 -18.77
N ASN A 209 -17.01 4.67 -19.10
CA ASN A 209 -17.54 5.89 -19.68
C ASN A 209 -17.82 7.01 -18.65
N LEU A 210 -17.75 6.73 -17.34
CA LEU A 210 -17.89 7.78 -16.34
C LEU A 210 -16.66 8.70 -16.38
N SER A 211 -16.91 10.01 -16.33
CA SER A 211 -15.84 10.94 -15.94
C SER A 211 -15.40 10.68 -14.50
N GLU A 212 -14.18 11.10 -14.16
CA GLU A 212 -13.70 11.05 -12.76
C GLU A 212 -14.64 11.83 -11.83
N GLU A 213 -15.07 13.03 -12.24
CA GLU A 213 -15.99 13.88 -11.48
C GLU A 213 -17.32 13.15 -11.19
N GLN A 214 -17.92 12.49 -12.18
CA GLN A 214 -19.15 11.72 -11.97
C GLN A 214 -18.95 10.55 -11.01
N TYR A 215 -17.83 9.83 -11.13
CA TYR A 215 -17.52 8.72 -10.23
C TYR A 215 -17.36 9.21 -8.78
N ILE A 216 -16.66 10.33 -8.59
CA ILE A 216 -16.52 10.98 -7.28
C ILE A 216 -17.87 11.42 -6.73
N ASN A 217 -18.72 12.05 -7.54
CA ASN A 217 -20.04 12.50 -7.12
C ASN A 217 -20.93 11.32 -6.68
N TYR A 218 -20.84 10.17 -7.35
CA TYR A 218 -21.52 8.95 -6.93
C TYR A 218 -21.00 8.43 -5.59
N ALA A 219 -19.67 8.42 -5.38
CA ALA A 219 -19.08 8.05 -4.10
C ALA A 219 -19.55 8.99 -2.97
N LEU A 220 -19.63 10.29 -3.23
CA LEU A 220 -20.11 11.29 -2.26
C LEU A 220 -21.60 11.12 -1.93
N ASP A 221 -22.46 10.88 -2.91
CA ASP A 221 -23.89 10.64 -2.66
C ASP A 221 -24.10 9.37 -1.82
N ILE A 222 -23.36 8.29 -2.11
CA ILE A 222 -23.39 7.07 -1.30
C ILE A 222 -22.89 7.33 0.12
N HIS A 223 -21.81 8.09 0.29
CA HIS A 223 -21.31 8.46 1.61
C HIS A 223 -22.39 9.15 2.45
N GLN A 224 -23.14 10.07 1.83
CA GLN A 224 -24.28 10.73 2.48
C GLN A 224 -25.43 9.78 2.79
N LYS A 225 -25.63 8.71 2.02
CA LYS A 225 -26.60 7.65 2.34
C LYS A 225 -26.14 6.83 3.55
N MET A 226 -24.86 6.47 3.62
CA MET A 226 -24.27 5.73 4.75
C MET A 226 -24.33 6.52 6.06
N LEU A 227 -24.20 7.85 6.01
CA LEU A 227 -24.39 8.72 7.18
C LEU A 227 -25.85 8.78 7.67
N LYS A 228 -26.82 8.64 6.77
CA LYS A 228 -28.25 8.69 7.10
C LYS A 228 -28.81 7.33 7.53
N ASP A 229 -28.25 6.26 6.99
CA ASP A 229 -28.64 4.88 7.24
C ASP A 229 -27.42 4.07 7.67
N PRO A 230 -27.22 3.86 8.98
CA PRO A 230 -26.11 3.06 9.52
C PRO A 230 -26.08 1.61 9.02
N ASP A 231 -27.21 1.08 8.51
CA ASP A 231 -27.29 -0.26 7.96
C ASP A 231 -27.01 -0.30 6.45
N TYR A 232 -26.77 0.84 5.79
CA TYR A 232 -26.49 0.88 4.35
C TYR A 232 -25.27 0.02 3.99
N SER A 233 -24.25 -0.01 4.85
CA SER A 233 -23.03 -0.79 4.67
C SER A 233 -23.23 -2.31 4.77
N ASN A 234 -24.32 -2.77 5.39
CA ASN A 234 -24.67 -4.19 5.55
C ASN A 234 -25.16 -4.84 4.25
N GLN A 235 -25.37 -4.03 3.21
CA GLN A 235 -25.75 -4.52 1.90
C GLN A 235 -24.69 -5.45 1.32
N GLN A 236 -25.12 -6.62 0.86
CA GLN A 236 -24.23 -7.56 0.17
C GLN A 236 -23.70 -6.96 -1.13
N LEU A 237 -22.37 -6.95 -1.27
CA LEU A 237 -21.66 -6.55 -2.48
C LEU A 237 -21.10 -7.78 -3.18
N ASP A 238 -21.11 -7.74 -4.52
CA ASP A 238 -20.33 -8.66 -5.32
C ASP A 238 -18.90 -8.12 -5.42
N LEU A 239 -17.97 -8.77 -4.71
CA LEU A 239 -16.55 -8.46 -4.72
C LEU A 239 -15.77 -9.49 -5.55
N ASN A 240 -16.34 -9.97 -6.65
CA ASN A 240 -15.61 -10.77 -7.62
C ASN A 240 -14.40 -10.02 -8.21
N GLU A 241 -13.53 -10.73 -8.93
CA GLU A 241 -12.29 -10.18 -9.47
C GLU A 241 -12.53 -8.98 -10.40
N THR A 242 -13.55 -9.04 -11.26
CA THR A 242 -13.93 -7.94 -12.16
C THR A 242 -14.35 -6.69 -11.37
N MET A 243 -15.18 -6.85 -10.34
CA MET A 243 -15.63 -5.71 -9.52
C MET A 243 -14.47 -5.10 -8.74
N GLN A 244 -13.59 -5.94 -8.18
CA GLN A 244 -12.37 -5.47 -7.52
C GLN A 244 -11.42 -4.77 -8.49
N ARG A 245 -11.35 -5.20 -9.75
CA ARG A 245 -10.56 -4.56 -10.80
C ARG A 245 -11.07 -3.17 -11.11
N ILE A 246 -12.38 -3.05 -11.37
CA ILE A 246 -13.03 -1.77 -11.65
C ILE A 246 -12.82 -0.79 -10.49
N TRP A 247 -13.01 -1.25 -9.25
CA TRP A 247 -12.78 -0.41 -8.07
C TRP A 247 -11.31 -0.01 -7.95
N SER A 248 -10.38 -0.95 -8.09
CA SER A 248 -8.93 -0.72 -8.01
C SER A 248 -8.46 0.35 -9.00
N ASP A 249 -8.89 0.25 -10.26
CA ASP A 249 -8.51 1.19 -11.33
C ASP A 249 -9.03 2.61 -11.10
N ARG A 250 -10.04 2.78 -10.23
CA ARG A 250 -10.68 4.05 -9.94
C ARG A 250 -10.22 4.70 -8.65
N LEU A 251 -9.46 4.00 -7.80
CA LEU A 251 -8.97 4.53 -6.54
C LEU A 251 -8.17 5.82 -6.75
N PRO A 252 -8.14 6.74 -5.76
CA PRO A 252 -7.31 7.94 -5.84
C PRO A 252 -5.87 7.59 -6.23
N THR A 253 -5.31 8.36 -7.16
CA THR A 253 -3.99 8.14 -7.73
C THR A 253 -2.98 9.13 -7.16
N GLY A 254 -1.71 8.75 -7.18
CA GLY A 254 -0.59 9.61 -6.78
C GLY A 254 0.71 9.18 -7.43
N SER A 255 1.75 10.00 -7.31
CA SER A 255 3.09 9.70 -7.85
C SER A 255 4.11 9.41 -6.75
N VAL A 256 5.15 8.63 -7.08
CA VAL A 256 6.23 8.36 -6.11
C VAL A 256 7.02 9.63 -5.78
N GLY A 257 7.10 10.59 -6.70
CA GLY A 257 7.74 11.89 -6.46
C GLY A 257 7.07 12.66 -5.33
N ASP A 258 5.74 12.80 -5.38
CA ASP A 258 4.95 13.48 -4.34
C ASP A 258 5.07 12.77 -2.99
N TYR A 259 4.95 11.44 -2.98
CA TYR A 259 5.00 10.67 -1.73
C TYR A 259 6.40 10.65 -1.11
N VAL A 260 7.49 10.59 -1.88
CA VAL A 260 8.85 10.73 -1.34
C VAL A 260 9.10 12.15 -0.83
N ALA A 261 8.55 13.18 -1.49
CA ALA A 261 8.63 14.55 -0.98
C ALA A 261 7.92 14.69 0.38
N LEU A 262 6.79 14.02 0.58
CA LEU A 262 6.13 13.90 1.90
C LEU A 262 7.01 13.12 2.89
N MET A 263 7.56 11.97 2.48
CA MET A 263 8.43 11.16 3.34
C MET A 263 9.62 11.98 3.85
N LYS A 264 10.23 12.82 3.00
CA LYS A 264 11.33 13.71 3.39
C LYS A 264 10.90 14.77 4.42
N LYS A 265 9.71 15.37 4.25
CA LYS A 265 9.15 16.31 5.24
C LYS A 265 8.98 15.63 6.61
N LEU A 266 8.37 14.43 6.62
CA LEU A 266 8.14 13.65 7.84
C LEU A 266 9.47 13.20 8.50
N ASN A 267 10.43 12.71 7.71
CA ASN A 267 11.71 12.23 8.22
C ASN A 267 12.57 13.35 8.81
N SER A 268 12.47 14.56 8.24
CA SER A 268 13.25 15.71 8.71
C SER A 268 12.82 16.16 10.11
N LYS A 269 11.55 15.97 10.48
CA LYS A 269 10.93 16.49 11.71
C LYS A 269 11.04 18.02 11.88
N THR A 270 11.18 18.73 10.76
CA THR A 270 11.34 20.21 10.74
C THR A 270 10.25 20.94 9.97
N TYR A 271 9.42 20.22 9.22
CA TYR A 271 8.37 20.82 8.40
C TYR A 271 7.14 21.24 9.22
N TYR A 272 6.73 20.42 10.19
CA TYR A 272 5.59 20.68 11.07
C TYR A 272 6.05 21.23 12.42
N ASP A 273 5.15 21.95 13.10
CA ASP A 273 5.36 22.34 14.50
C ASP A 273 5.42 21.12 15.43
N GLU A 274 5.96 21.31 16.64
CA GLU A 274 6.20 20.23 17.60
C GLU A 274 4.94 19.44 17.97
N LYS A 275 3.78 20.10 18.09
CA LYS A 275 2.53 19.43 18.47
C LYS A 275 2.05 18.54 17.33
N THR A 276 1.99 19.09 16.11
CA THR A 276 1.64 18.34 14.90
C THR A 276 2.60 17.17 14.67
N GLN A 277 3.91 17.42 14.79
CA GLN A 277 4.94 16.41 14.58
C GLN A 277 4.87 15.28 15.63
N THR A 278 4.54 15.60 16.88
CA THR A 278 4.32 14.60 17.94
C THR A 278 3.17 13.66 17.59
N VAL A 279 2.06 14.19 17.10
CA VAL A 279 0.91 13.38 16.68
C VAL A 279 1.24 12.51 15.47
N LEU A 280 1.96 13.06 14.48
CA LEU A 280 2.44 12.31 13.32
C LEU A 280 3.31 11.11 13.73
N HIS A 281 4.25 11.30 14.67
CA HIS A 281 5.05 10.20 15.18
C HIS A 281 4.18 9.11 15.79
N GLU A 282 3.23 9.52 16.63
CA GLU A 282 2.37 8.62 17.38
C GLU A 282 1.49 7.74 16.46
N ILE A 283 1.01 8.29 15.33
CA ILE A 283 0.11 7.56 14.43
C ILE A 283 0.79 6.92 13.22
N ILE A 284 1.93 7.43 12.74
CA ILE A 284 2.61 6.89 11.54
C ILE A 284 3.73 5.93 11.93
N GLU A 285 4.51 6.22 12.98
CA GLU A 285 5.68 5.41 13.39
C GLU A 285 5.27 4.20 14.25
N THR A 286 4.13 3.58 13.97
CA THR A 286 3.52 2.54 14.82
C THR A 286 4.42 1.32 15.06
N SER A 287 5.35 1.04 14.14
CA SER A 287 6.35 -0.02 14.28
C SER A 287 7.39 0.25 15.36
N MET A 288 7.57 1.51 15.79
CA MET A 288 8.45 1.90 16.89
C MET A 288 7.96 1.39 18.25
N ARG A 289 6.74 0.82 18.33
CA ARG A 289 6.28 0.15 19.55
C ARG A 289 7.13 -1.09 19.89
N TYR A 290 7.74 -1.73 18.89
CA TYR A 290 8.54 -2.95 19.07
C TYR A 290 10.01 -2.63 19.40
N ASN A 291 10.56 -3.29 20.43
CA ASN A 291 11.97 -3.13 20.82
C ASN A 291 12.94 -3.52 19.68
N SER A 292 12.58 -4.52 18.89
CA SER A 292 13.36 -4.95 17.71
C SER A 292 13.41 -3.91 16.58
N THR A 293 12.47 -2.96 16.54
CA THR A 293 12.52 -1.81 15.62
C THR A 293 13.42 -0.73 16.19
N LYS A 294 13.22 -0.40 17.48
CA LYS A 294 13.99 0.62 18.23
C LYS A 294 15.48 0.35 18.28
N GLU A 295 15.90 -0.92 18.23
CA GLU A 295 17.32 -1.30 18.19
C GLU A 295 18.04 -0.74 16.96
N PHE A 296 17.34 -0.62 15.82
CA PHE A 296 17.95 -0.20 14.55
C PHE A 296 17.67 1.26 14.20
N TYR A 297 16.52 1.79 14.61
CA TYR A 297 16.02 3.06 14.13
C TYR A 297 15.79 4.06 15.27
N LYS A 298 16.12 5.32 15.03
CA LYS A 298 15.63 6.45 15.85
C LYS A 298 14.14 6.66 15.60
N HIS A 299 13.74 6.53 14.34
CA HIS A 299 12.35 6.54 13.91
C HIS A 299 12.18 5.88 12.55
N ILE A 300 10.99 5.35 12.29
CA ILE A 300 10.60 4.77 11.01
C ILE A 300 9.08 4.83 10.85
N GLY A 301 8.63 5.41 9.74
CA GLY A 301 7.23 5.49 9.35
C GLY A 301 7.00 4.76 8.03
N ILE A 302 5.95 3.95 7.96
CA ILE A 302 5.63 3.15 6.77
C ILE A 302 4.11 3.17 6.56
N LYS A 303 3.67 3.40 5.32
CA LYS A 303 2.33 3.03 4.89
C LYS A 303 2.40 2.28 3.56
N SER A 304 1.69 1.16 3.51
CA SER A 304 1.48 0.39 2.28
C SER A 304 0.01 0.39 1.88
N GLY A 305 -0.24 0.15 0.61
CA GLY A 305 -1.56 -0.15 0.05
C GLY A 305 -1.52 -1.38 -0.83
N SER A 306 -2.62 -2.13 -0.84
CA SER A 306 -2.72 -3.29 -1.72
C SER A 306 -4.16 -3.59 -2.10
N THR A 307 -4.35 -4.05 -3.33
CA THR A 307 -5.56 -4.76 -3.79
C THR A 307 -5.13 -6.09 -4.42
N LEU A 308 -5.97 -6.66 -5.29
CA LEU A 308 -5.56 -7.79 -6.14
C LEU A 308 -4.57 -7.39 -7.24
N PHE A 309 -4.54 -6.11 -7.66
CA PHE A 309 -3.77 -5.63 -8.82
C PHE A 309 -2.72 -4.58 -8.46
N ILE A 310 -2.86 -3.97 -7.27
CA ILE A 310 -2.06 -2.85 -6.83
C ILE A 310 -1.21 -3.26 -5.62
N ILE A 311 0.04 -2.83 -5.60
CA ILE A 311 0.89 -2.77 -4.41
C ILE A 311 1.57 -1.42 -4.38
N THR A 312 1.39 -0.66 -3.30
CA THR A 312 2.04 0.64 -3.09
C THR A 312 2.71 0.69 -1.74
N LYS A 313 3.79 1.45 -1.63
CA LYS A 313 4.43 1.76 -0.36
C LYS A 313 5.05 3.15 -0.38
N ALA A 314 5.00 3.82 0.75
CA ALA A 314 5.84 4.96 1.09
C ALA A 314 6.41 4.76 2.49
N LEU A 315 7.72 4.99 2.65
CA LEU A 315 8.41 4.90 3.93
C LEU A 315 9.48 5.96 4.12
N TYR A 316 9.75 6.28 5.38
CA TYR A 316 10.91 7.02 5.80
C TYR A 316 11.54 6.40 7.05
N ALA A 317 12.85 6.58 7.22
CA ALA A 317 13.56 6.15 8.41
C ALA A 317 14.81 7.01 8.69
N GLU A 318 15.18 7.10 9.97
CA GLU A 318 16.51 7.48 10.40
C GLU A 318 17.10 6.41 11.33
N ASP A 319 18.30 5.94 11.04
CA ASP A 319 19.02 5.00 11.91
C ASP A 319 19.81 5.71 13.03
N HIS A 320 20.32 4.93 14.00
CA HIS A 320 21.12 5.50 15.09
C HIS A 320 22.46 6.10 14.66
N LYS A 321 22.92 5.81 13.43
CA LYS A 321 24.12 6.40 12.83
C LYS A 321 23.81 7.72 12.09
N GLY A 322 22.54 8.13 12.05
CA GLY A 322 22.09 9.34 11.37
C GLY A 322 21.86 9.17 9.87
N ASN A 323 21.85 7.94 9.34
CA ASN A 323 21.47 7.73 7.96
C ASN A 323 19.97 7.88 7.78
N LYS A 324 19.57 8.65 6.76
CA LYS A 324 18.18 8.89 6.39
C LYS A 324 17.82 8.18 5.10
N THR A 325 16.66 7.54 5.08
CA THR A 325 16.09 6.93 3.88
C THR A 325 14.68 7.40 3.69
N GLU A 326 14.35 7.76 2.46
CA GLU A 326 13.00 7.99 1.98
C GLU A 326 12.79 7.15 0.74
N MET A 327 11.70 6.40 0.68
CA MET A 327 11.42 5.51 -0.44
C MET A 327 9.93 5.42 -0.71
N ALA A 328 9.56 5.42 -1.98
CA ALA A 328 8.23 5.00 -2.42
C ALA A 328 8.33 4.14 -3.66
N TYR A 329 7.44 3.17 -3.76
CA TYR A 329 7.26 2.35 -4.95
C TYR A 329 5.80 2.01 -5.15
N PHE A 330 5.32 2.18 -6.38
CA PHE A 330 3.95 1.90 -6.78
C PHE A 330 3.97 0.88 -7.92
N PHE A 331 3.17 -0.16 -7.76
CA PHE A 331 2.97 -1.21 -8.73
C PHE A 331 1.48 -1.33 -9.01
N ASN A 332 1.14 -1.31 -10.30
CA ASN A 332 -0.23 -1.48 -10.79
C ASN A 332 -0.26 -2.58 -11.84
N ASP A 333 -1.46 -3.10 -12.15
CA ASP A 333 -1.65 -4.15 -13.15
C ASP A 333 -0.81 -5.41 -12.90
N LEU A 334 -0.62 -5.76 -11.62
CA LEU A 334 0.04 -6.99 -11.23
C LEU A 334 -0.86 -8.20 -11.53
N ASP A 335 -0.30 -9.20 -12.20
CA ASP A 335 -0.94 -10.51 -12.25
C ASP A 335 -0.77 -11.27 -10.92
N ALA A 336 -1.46 -12.42 -10.79
CA ALA A 336 -1.46 -13.19 -9.56
C ALA A 336 -0.05 -13.70 -9.16
N GLN A 337 0.83 -14.00 -10.11
CA GLN A 337 2.19 -14.45 -9.83
C GLN A 337 3.11 -13.29 -9.45
N GLU A 338 3.04 -12.19 -10.18
CA GLU A 338 3.77 -10.94 -9.88
C GLU A 338 3.41 -10.45 -8.48
N ARG A 339 2.11 -10.35 -8.17
CA ARG A 339 1.62 -9.96 -6.84
C ARG A 339 2.12 -10.89 -5.74
N LYS A 340 2.09 -12.21 -5.98
CA LYS A 340 2.58 -13.20 -5.01
C LYS A 340 4.07 -13.01 -4.73
N LYS A 341 4.90 -12.87 -5.77
CA LYS A 341 6.34 -12.61 -5.63
C LYS A 341 6.61 -11.28 -4.94
N MET A 342 5.92 -10.21 -5.33
CA MET A 342 6.08 -8.89 -4.71
C MET A 342 5.76 -8.93 -3.20
N THR A 343 4.65 -9.58 -2.82
CA THR A 343 4.28 -9.81 -1.40
C THR A 343 5.32 -10.67 -0.67
N MET A 344 5.85 -11.68 -1.38
CA MET A 344 7.07 -12.44 -1.11
C MET A 344 8.19 -11.60 -0.48
N PHE A 345 8.71 -10.71 -1.32
CA PHE A 345 10.05 -10.14 -1.15
C PHE A 345 10.04 -8.72 -0.61
N MET A 346 8.92 -8.00 -0.68
CA MET A 346 8.89 -6.57 -0.33
C MET A 346 9.41 -6.25 1.08
N LYS A 347 9.14 -7.11 2.07
CA LYS A 347 9.57 -6.88 3.46
C LYS A 347 11.08 -7.06 3.61
N ASP A 348 11.65 -8.02 2.90
CA ASP A 348 13.08 -8.30 2.98
C ASP A 348 13.87 -7.28 2.15
N PHE A 349 13.34 -6.87 0.99
CA PHE A 349 13.83 -5.70 0.24
C PHE A 349 13.88 -4.43 1.09
N ASP A 350 12.77 -4.03 1.72
CA ASP A 350 12.74 -2.82 2.56
C ASP A 350 13.81 -2.90 3.66
N ARG A 351 13.95 -4.07 4.30
CA ARG A 351 14.93 -4.30 5.36
C ARG A 351 16.36 -4.21 4.83
N ALA A 352 16.62 -4.80 3.66
CA ALA A 352 17.93 -4.79 3.02
C ALA A 352 18.32 -3.35 2.65
N VAL A 353 17.42 -2.59 2.02
CA VAL A 353 17.63 -1.15 1.72
C VAL A 353 17.98 -0.35 2.98
N LEU A 354 17.27 -0.60 4.09
CA LEU A 354 17.45 0.16 5.31
C LEU A 354 18.72 -0.21 6.10
N ARG A 355 19.16 -1.47 6.03
CA ARG A 355 20.18 -2.03 6.93
C ARG A 355 21.47 -2.49 6.25
N ASN A 356 21.45 -2.76 4.95
CA ASN A 356 22.59 -3.29 4.22
C ASN A 356 23.14 -2.26 3.22
N PRO A 357 24.31 -1.65 3.48
CA PRO A 357 24.94 -0.72 2.54
C PRO A 357 25.23 -1.31 1.17
N ILE A 358 25.45 -2.63 1.07
CA ILE A 358 25.69 -3.32 -0.20
C ILE A 358 24.43 -3.28 -1.07
N MET A 359 23.24 -3.45 -0.47
CA MET A 359 21.96 -3.34 -1.20
C MET A 359 21.79 -1.96 -1.85
N VAL A 360 22.11 -0.89 -1.11
CA VAL A 360 22.05 0.48 -1.65
C VAL A 360 23.00 0.65 -2.84
N GLN A 361 24.22 0.10 -2.76
CA GLN A 361 25.19 0.14 -3.87
C GLN A 361 24.74 -0.70 -5.07
N GLN A 362 24.12 -1.86 -4.83
CA GLN A 362 23.56 -2.72 -5.88
C GLN A 362 22.45 -2.01 -6.64
N ILE A 363 21.48 -1.42 -5.93
CA ILE A 363 20.40 -0.64 -6.55
C ILE A 363 20.97 0.55 -7.30
N GLN A 364 21.94 1.27 -6.72
CA GLN A 364 22.57 2.40 -7.40
C GLN A 364 23.20 1.97 -8.72
N LYS A 365 23.94 0.85 -8.73
CA LYS A 365 24.53 0.30 -9.95
C LYS A 365 23.45 -0.12 -10.96
N LEU A 366 22.39 -0.79 -10.50
CA LEU A 366 21.26 -1.24 -11.33
C LEU A 366 20.58 -0.08 -12.06
N TYR A 367 20.46 1.09 -11.42
CA TYR A 367 19.83 2.29 -11.99
C TYR A 367 20.82 3.27 -12.65
N SER A 368 22.12 2.96 -12.65
CA SER A 368 23.15 3.77 -13.31
C SER A 368 23.53 3.26 -14.71
N THR A 369 23.04 2.08 -15.12
CA THR A 369 23.43 1.43 -16.39
C THR A 369 22.65 1.87 -17.62
N ASP A 370 21.79 2.88 -17.50
CA ASP A 370 20.97 3.43 -18.60
C ASP A 370 21.51 4.76 -19.18
N GLU A 371 22.80 5.09 -18.98
CA GLU A 371 23.50 6.14 -19.74
C GLU A 371 24.34 5.60 -20.91
#